data_AF-A0AAD4YBS6-F1
#
_entry.id   AF-A0AAD4YBS6-F1
#
_cell.length_a   1.000
_cell.length_b   1.000
_cell.length_c   1.000
_cell.angle_alpha   90.00
_cell.angle_beta   90.00
_cell.angle_gamma   90.00
#
_symmetry.space_group_name_H-M   'P 1'
#
loop_
_entity.id
_entity.type
_entity.pdbx_description
1 polymer ?
#
loop_
_entity_poly.entity_id
_entity_poly.type
_entity_poly.pdbx_seq_one_letter_code
_entity_poly.pdbx_strand_id
1 'polypeptide(L)'
;MGRATTLPPGSAVGALHVELSSQQQHLRHLRIIAVRNIVNRNGHQLLDTYFTLHLCNSENVCKEFYRSKVIKNSLNPTWQSLDFGIMPDCLDTSVSFFVVKIWGGKEDIYQLLIEWKVCLDGLKYLGQQIHAHNQNEIILGLNDDYYGAPFEHKGYSNVQKNILHQVDQNCV
;
A
#
# COMPACT_ATOMS: atom_id res chain seq x y z
N MET A 1 -39.86 39.20 -50.85
CA MET A 1 -38.70 39.39 -49.95
C MET A 1 -39.02 38.76 -48.62
N GLY A 2 -38.07 38.04 -48.00
CA GLY A 2 -38.19 37.46 -46.65
C GLY A 2 -38.19 35.92 -46.63
N ARG A 3 -37.01 35.30 -46.65
CA ARG A 3 -36.81 33.87 -46.34
C ARG A 3 -36.77 33.70 -44.81
N ALA A 4 -37.41 32.65 -44.30
CA ALA A 4 -37.03 32.03 -43.02
C ALA A 4 -36.98 30.52 -43.23
N THR A 5 -35.88 29.95 -42.79
CA THR A 5 -35.26 28.73 -43.29
C THR A 5 -35.67 27.51 -42.45
N THR A 6 -35.96 26.41 -43.12
CA THR A 6 -36.12 25.05 -42.59
C THR A 6 -34.82 24.54 -41.97
N LEU A 7 -34.88 23.91 -40.78
CA LEU A 7 -33.97 22.84 -40.34
C LEU A 7 -34.70 21.89 -39.35
N PRO A 8 -34.73 20.57 -39.59
CA PRO A 8 -34.97 19.57 -38.55
C PRO A 8 -33.67 18.77 -38.26
N PRO A 9 -33.74 17.68 -37.47
CA PRO A 9 -33.11 17.50 -36.16
C PRO A 9 -31.65 17.01 -36.24
N GLY A 10 -30.80 17.40 -35.29
CA GLY A 10 -29.41 16.97 -35.24
C GLY A 10 -28.87 16.92 -33.81
N SER A 11 -28.76 15.69 -33.31
CA SER A 11 -27.80 15.20 -32.32
C SER A 11 -26.88 16.25 -31.68
N ALA A 12 -27.08 16.52 -30.39
CA ALA A 12 -26.01 16.92 -29.49
C ALA A 12 -25.80 15.81 -28.46
N VAL A 13 -25.34 14.66 -28.96
CA VAL A 13 -24.55 13.72 -28.16
C VAL A 13 -23.25 14.41 -27.78
N GLY A 14 -22.92 14.45 -26.50
CA GLY A 14 -21.55 14.67 -26.04
C GLY A 14 -21.14 16.12 -25.84
N ALA A 15 -21.53 16.72 -24.73
CA ALA A 15 -20.56 17.45 -23.92
C ALA A 15 -20.17 16.51 -22.78
N LEU A 16 -19.03 15.85 -22.99
CA LEU A 16 -18.41 14.90 -22.08
C LEU A 16 -18.51 15.42 -20.64
N HIS A 17 -19.12 14.62 -19.78
CA HIS A 17 -18.73 14.56 -18.38
C HIS A 17 -17.21 14.44 -18.40
N VAL A 18 -16.50 15.54 -18.14
CA VAL A 18 -15.10 15.47 -17.80
C VAL A 18 -15.10 14.83 -16.42
N GLU A 19 -15.17 13.50 -16.37
CA GLU A 19 -14.65 12.78 -15.23
C GLU A 19 -13.20 13.22 -15.17
N LEU A 20 -12.90 14.17 -14.28
CA LEU A 20 -11.54 14.42 -13.83
C LEU A 20 -11.10 13.20 -12.99
N SER A 21 -11.11 12.00 -13.58
CA SER A 21 -10.53 10.79 -13.04
C SER A 21 -9.01 10.80 -13.21
N SER A 22 -8.41 11.94 -12.87
CA SER A 22 -6.98 12.12 -12.66
C SER A 22 -6.80 12.93 -11.37
N GLN A 23 -7.46 12.52 -10.29
CA GLN A 23 -6.93 12.84 -8.97
C GLN A 23 -5.59 12.10 -8.89
N GLN A 24 -4.50 12.83 -9.16
CA GLN A 24 -3.17 12.30 -8.95
C GLN A 24 -3.07 11.83 -7.50
N GLN A 25 -2.84 10.53 -7.33
CA GLN A 25 -2.72 9.91 -6.02
C GLN A 25 -1.37 10.33 -5.45
N HIS A 26 -1.35 11.41 -4.68
CA HIS A 26 -0.15 11.90 -4.02
C HIS A 26 -0.02 11.31 -2.61
N LEU A 27 1.21 11.22 -2.11
CA LEU A 27 1.50 10.73 -0.76
C LEU A 27 0.69 11.48 0.32
N ARG A 28 0.48 12.78 0.12
CA ARG A 28 -0.31 13.66 1.01
C ARG A 28 -1.80 13.29 1.14
N HIS A 29 -2.33 12.45 0.25
CA HIS A 29 -3.70 11.94 0.31
C HIS A 29 -3.80 10.63 1.09
N LEU A 30 -2.67 10.03 1.47
CA LEU A 30 -2.66 8.84 2.32
C LEU A 30 -3.23 9.22 3.69
N ARG A 31 -4.20 8.45 4.15
CA ARG A 31 -4.86 8.65 5.44
C ARG A 31 -4.80 7.40 6.31
N ILE A 32 -4.84 6.25 5.66
CA ILE A 32 -4.88 4.95 6.32
C ILE A 32 -3.83 4.05 5.70
N ILE A 33 -3.12 3.31 6.55
CA ILE A 33 -2.37 2.12 6.15
C ILE A 33 -2.92 0.96 6.97
N ALA A 34 -3.33 -0.08 6.28
CA ALA A 34 -3.79 -1.32 6.85
C ALA A 34 -2.90 -2.44 6.36
N VAL A 35 -2.56 -3.37 7.26
CA VAL A 35 -1.92 -4.62 6.88
C VAL A 35 -2.83 -5.75 7.31
N ARG A 36 -2.91 -6.78 6.49
CA ARG A 36 -3.81 -7.91 6.73
C ARG A 36 -3.08 -9.23 6.65
N ASN A 37 -3.48 -10.15 7.52
CA ASN A 37 -2.95 -11.51 7.60
C ASN A 37 -1.41 -11.53 7.69
N ILE A 38 -0.84 -10.77 8.63
CA ILE A 38 0.61 -10.76 8.87
C ILE A 38 1.06 -12.17 9.24
N VAL A 39 2.04 -12.68 8.49
CA VAL A 39 2.65 -13.99 8.76
C VAL A 39 3.73 -13.81 9.83
N ASN A 40 3.49 -14.36 11.02
CA ASN A 40 4.47 -14.34 12.09
C ASN A 40 5.37 -15.58 12.09
N ARG A 41 6.69 -15.37 12.17
CA ARG A 41 7.70 -16.43 12.31
C ARG A 41 8.31 -16.52 13.71
N ASN A 42 7.94 -15.63 14.62
CA ASN A 42 8.53 -15.49 15.96
C ASN A 42 7.88 -16.36 17.03
N GLY A 43 7.03 -17.33 16.64
CA GLY A 43 6.34 -18.23 17.57
C GLY A 43 5.20 -17.60 18.39
N HIS A 44 5.03 -16.28 18.38
CA HIS A 44 3.89 -15.63 19.03
C HIS A 44 2.60 -15.73 18.18
N GLN A 45 1.43 -15.84 18.82
CA GLN A 45 0.15 -15.86 18.09
C GLN A 45 -0.24 -14.47 17.56
N LEU A 46 0.12 -13.41 18.30
CA LEU A 46 -0.17 -12.02 17.96
C LEU A 46 1.10 -11.18 18.13
N LEU A 47 1.13 -10.02 17.46
CA LEU A 47 2.31 -9.16 17.39
C LEU A 47 1.97 -7.72 17.76
N ASP A 48 2.96 -7.05 18.33
CA ASP A 48 3.00 -5.59 18.40
C ASP A 48 3.68 -5.08 17.13
N THR A 49 3.01 -4.19 16.41
CA THR A 49 3.41 -3.77 15.07
C THR A 49 3.44 -2.25 14.92
N TYR A 50 4.38 -1.75 14.15
CA TYR A 50 4.41 -0.37 13.67
C TYR A 50 4.95 -0.35 12.24
N PHE A 51 4.75 0.76 11.54
CA PHE A 51 5.38 0.96 10.23
C PHE A 51 6.27 2.19 10.19
N THR A 52 7.18 2.18 9.22
CA THR A 52 7.94 3.35 8.81
C THR A 52 7.73 3.62 7.33
N LEU A 53 7.70 4.90 6.96
CA LEU A 53 7.67 5.34 5.57
C LEU A 53 9.02 5.91 5.19
N HIS A 54 9.48 5.53 4.01
CA HIS A 54 10.74 5.96 3.44
C HIS A 54 10.51 6.47 2.04
N LEU A 55 11.18 7.56 1.67
CA LEU A 55 11.35 7.88 0.27
C LEU A 55 12.39 6.91 -0.32
N CYS A 56 12.33 6.66 -1.61
CA CYS A 56 13.43 6.01 -2.30
C CYS A 56 13.69 6.70 -3.62
N ASN A 57 14.96 6.76 -4.00
CA ASN A 57 15.38 7.11 -5.34
C ASN A 57 15.60 5.80 -6.13
N SER A 58 15.98 5.89 -7.40
CA SER A 58 16.10 4.74 -8.30
C SER A 58 16.97 3.59 -7.77
N GLU A 59 17.92 3.88 -6.85
CA GLU A 59 18.90 2.90 -6.37
C GLU A 59 18.93 2.72 -4.85
N ASN A 60 18.38 3.66 -4.06
CA ASN A 60 18.51 3.63 -2.59
C ASN A 60 17.23 4.07 -1.88
N VAL A 61 16.92 3.37 -0.79
CA VAL A 61 15.87 3.77 0.16
C VAL A 61 16.47 4.78 1.14
N CYS A 62 15.90 5.97 1.19
CA CYS A 62 16.30 7.04 2.10
C CYS A 62 15.90 6.69 3.55
N LYS A 63 16.41 7.50 4.49
CA LYS A 63 16.01 7.42 5.90
C LYS A 63 14.47 7.56 6.04
N GLU A 64 13.91 6.90 7.05
CA GLU A 64 12.49 7.04 7.37
C GLU A 64 12.15 8.51 7.62
N PHE A 65 11.09 8.98 6.98
CA PHE A 65 10.52 10.30 7.21
C PHE A 65 9.32 10.24 8.16
N TYR A 66 8.74 9.06 8.35
CA TYR A 66 7.60 8.85 9.25
C TYR A 66 7.74 7.51 9.98
N ARG A 67 7.35 7.50 11.26
CA ARG A 67 7.19 6.29 12.08
C ARG A 67 5.84 6.35 12.78
N SER A 68 5.08 5.25 12.67
CA SER A 68 3.76 5.15 13.26
C SER A 68 3.80 4.83 14.75
N LYS A 69 2.65 4.99 15.41
CA LYS A 69 2.41 4.37 16.71
C LYS A 69 2.40 2.84 16.60
N VAL A 70 2.66 2.18 17.72
CA VAL A 70 2.59 0.73 17.83
C VAL A 70 1.14 0.30 18.06
N ILE A 71 0.66 -0.65 17.26
CA ILE A 71 -0.60 -1.37 17.47
C ILE A 71 -0.25 -2.73 18.06
N LYS A 72 -0.80 -3.01 19.24
CA LYS A 72 -0.45 -4.20 20.01
C LYS A 72 -1.37 -5.37 19.70
N ASN A 73 -0.83 -6.58 19.88
CA ASN A 73 -1.56 -7.85 19.81
C ASN A 73 -2.51 -7.98 18.59
N SER A 74 -2.03 -7.69 17.38
CA SER A 74 -2.84 -7.83 16.16
C SER A 74 -2.02 -8.27 14.96
N LEU A 75 -2.58 -9.16 14.13
CA LEU A 75 -2.06 -9.51 12.81
C LEU A 75 -2.75 -8.72 11.68
N ASN A 76 -3.70 -7.85 12.03
CA ASN A 76 -4.47 -7.03 11.11
C ASN A 76 -4.45 -5.55 11.53
N PRO A 77 -3.26 -4.95 11.74
CA PRO A 77 -3.17 -3.58 12.20
C PRO A 77 -3.76 -2.60 11.17
N THR A 78 -4.38 -1.54 11.66
CA THR A 78 -4.87 -0.42 10.85
C THR A 78 -4.46 0.87 11.51
N TRP A 79 -3.58 1.61 10.85
CA TRP A 79 -3.16 2.93 11.28
C TRP A 79 -3.93 3.98 10.50
N GLN A 80 -4.50 4.96 11.21
CA GLN A 80 -5.31 6.03 10.65
C GLN A 80 -4.68 7.39 10.99
N SER A 81 -5.19 8.45 10.36
CA SER A 81 -4.79 9.83 10.61
C SER A 81 -3.29 10.07 10.44
N LEU A 82 -2.77 9.68 9.28
CA LEU A 82 -1.41 10.03 8.86
C LEU A 82 -1.30 11.56 8.70
N ASP A 83 -0.76 12.23 9.72
CA ASP A 83 -0.51 13.67 9.68
C ASP A 83 0.78 13.98 8.90
N PHE A 84 0.62 14.22 7.61
CA PHE A 84 1.69 14.71 6.74
C PHE A 84 2.04 16.20 6.98
N GLY A 85 1.32 16.88 7.89
CA GLY A 85 1.64 18.26 8.30
C GLY A 85 2.90 18.39 9.18
N ILE A 86 3.44 17.28 9.66
CA ILE A 86 4.68 17.21 10.48
C ILE A 86 5.87 16.74 9.60
N MET A 87 5.68 16.65 8.28
CA MET A 87 6.74 16.24 7.37
C MET A 87 7.83 17.31 7.29
N PRO A 88 9.11 16.92 7.09
CA PRO A 88 10.15 17.89 6.79
C PRO A 88 9.74 18.76 5.60
N ASP A 89 9.92 20.08 5.69
CA ASP A 89 9.53 21.03 4.63
C ASP A 89 10.15 20.73 3.26
N CYS A 90 11.24 19.95 3.24
CA CYS A 90 11.94 19.51 2.03
C CYS A 90 11.45 18.17 1.45
N LEU A 91 10.40 17.56 2.02
CA LEU A 91 9.88 16.30 1.53
C LEU A 91 9.06 16.52 0.26
N ASP A 92 9.53 15.99 -0.86
CA ASP A 92 8.74 15.99 -2.09
C ASP A 92 7.56 15.02 -1.94
N THR A 93 6.36 15.58 -1.76
CA THR A 93 5.12 14.80 -1.66
C THR A 93 4.54 14.41 -3.03
N SER A 94 5.17 14.88 -4.11
CA SER A 94 4.83 14.58 -5.51
C SER A 94 5.44 13.26 -5.98
N VAL A 95 6.12 12.53 -5.11
CA VAL A 95 6.72 11.22 -5.44
C VAL A 95 5.66 10.22 -5.88
N SER A 96 5.88 9.56 -7.02
CA SER A 96 5.02 8.46 -7.50
C SER A 96 5.20 7.16 -6.70
N PHE A 97 6.24 7.04 -5.88
CA PHE A 97 6.50 5.82 -5.12
C PHE A 97 7.21 6.07 -3.79
N PHE A 98 6.95 5.20 -2.83
CA PHE A 98 7.56 5.21 -1.50
C PHE A 98 7.70 3.78 -0.97
N VAL A 99 8.49 3.59 0.08
CA VAL A 99 8.66 2.29 0.72
C VAL A 99 7.97 2.29 2.08
N VAL A 100 7.12 1.29 2.29
CA VAL A 100 6.51 0.97 3.58
C VAL A 100 7.26 -0.20 4.18
N LYS A 101 7.76 -0.03 5.40
CA LYS A 101 8.34 -1.14 6.19
C LYS A 101 7.44 -1.43 7.38
N ILE A 102 6.99 -2.67 7.50
CA ILE A 102 6.20 -3.15 8.64
C ILE A 102 7.13 -3.90 9.57
N TRP A 103 7.21 -3.41 10.79
CA TRP A 103 7.97 -3.99 11.87
C TRP A 103 7.01 -4.68 12.82
N GLY A 104 7.40 -5.84 13.33
CA GLY A 104 6.61 -6.51 14.35
C GLY A 104 7.45 -7.36 15.28
N GLY A 105 6.92 -7.53 16.49
CA GLY A 105 7.62 -8.20 17.57
C GLY A 105 6.86 -8.13 18.88
N LYS A 106 7.57 -8.26 19.99
CA LYS A 106 7.02 -8.23 21.33
C LYS A 106 8.08 -7.71 22.31
N GLU A 107 7.64 -7.13 23.42
CA GLU A 107 8.54 -6.71 24.51
C GLU A 107 9.67 -5.78 24.02
N ASP A 108 9.32 -4.85 23.13
CA ASP A 108 10.23 -3.88 22.50
C ASP A 108 11.34 -4.47 21.60
N ILE A 109 11.29 -5.77 21.32
CA ILE A 109 12.13 -6.44 20.33
C ILE A 109 11.34 -6.55 19.03
N TYR A 110 11.70 -5.73 18.04
CA TYR A 110 11.03 -5.68 16.73
C TYR A 110 11.96 -6.14 15.60
N GLN A 111 11.40 -6.85 14.63
CA GLN A 111 12.07 -7.20 13.39
C GLN A 111 11.26 -6.75 12.18
N LEU A 112 11.93 -6.61 11.04
CA LEU A 112 11.28 -6.30 9.77
C LEU A 112 10.48 -7.52 9.30
N LEU A 113 9.17 -7.35 9.10
CA LEU A 113 8.27 -8.39 8.62
C LEU A 113 7.99 -8.24 7.13
N ILE A 114 7.75 -6.99 6.70
CA ILE A 114 7.36 -6.68 5.32
C ILE A 114 8.12 -5.42 4.92
N GLU A 115 8.75 -5.45 3.75
CA GLU A 115 9.26 -4.28 3.07
C GLU A 115 8.57 -4.20 1.70
N TRP A 116 7.90 -3.09 1.42
CA TRP A 116 7.06 -2.95 0.25
C TRP A 116 7.28 -1.63 -0.44
N LYS A 117 7.71 -1.67 -1.70
CA LYS A 117 7.75 -0.49 -2.56
C LYS A 117 6.37 -0.27 -3.18
N VAL A 118 5.70 0.78 -2.73
CA VAL A 118 4.37 1.17 -3.21
C VAL A 118 4.54 2.16 -4.35
N CYS A 119 3.96 1.85 -5.51
CA CYS A 119 3.77 2.79 -6.60
C CYS A 119 2.32 3.31 -6.54
N LEU A 120 2.15 4.63 -6.36
CA LEU A 120 0.84 5.27 -6.28
C LEU A 120 0.07 5.16 -7.60
N ASP A 121 0.77 5.21 -8.73
CA ASP A 121 0.15 5.05 -10.06
C ASP A 121 -0.27 3.59 -10.36
N GLY A 122 0.26 2.63 -9.61
CA GLY A 122 0.02 1.19 -9.79
C GLY A 122 -0.99 0.59 -8.81
N LEU A 123 -1.70 1.41 -8.05
CA LEU A 123 -2.60 0.95 -7.00
C LEU A 123 -3.85 0.27 -7.56
N LYS A 124 -4.18 -0.89 -7.01
CA LYS A 124 -5.38 -1.66 -7.39
C LYS A 124 -6.54 -1.21 -6.51
N TYR A 125 -7.61 -0.72 -7.11
CA TYR A 125 -8.85 -0.41 -6.39
C TYR A 125 -9.42 -1.67 -5.73
N LEU A 126 -9.70 -1.60 -4.42
CA LEU A 126 -10.32 -2.69 -3.64
C LEU A 126 -11.78 -2.38 -3.29
N GLY A 127 -12.17 -1.10 -3.25
CA GLY A 127 -13.52 -0.68 -2.87
C GLY A 127 -13.54 0.35 -1.74
N GLN A 128 -14.74 0.67 -1.29
CA GLN A 128 -15.01 1.57 -0.15
C GLN A 128 -14.87 0.87 1.22
N GLN A 129 -14.62 -0.44 1.24
CA GLN A 129 -14.43 -1.23 2.45
C GLN A 129 -13.20 -2.11 2.34
N ILE A 130 -12.50 -2.28 3.46
CA ILE A 130 -11.30 -3.12 3.54
C ILE A 130 -11.71 -4.59 3.48
N HIS A 131 -11.52 -5.21 2.32
CA HIS A 131 -11.60 -6.65 2.14
C HIS A 131 -10.19 -7.20 1.99
N ALA A 132 -9.86 -8.20 2.79
CA ALA A 132 -8.53 -8.79 2.81
C ALA A 132 -8.62 -10.28 2.53
N HIS A 133 -7.85 -10.73 1.54
CA HIS A 133 -7.87 -12.13 1.11
C HIS A 133 -6.48 -12.74 1.10
N ASN A 134 -5.43 -11.91 1.05
CA ASN A 134 -4.05 -12.38 0.89
C ASN A 134 -3.27 -12.24 2.19
N GLN A 135 -2.17 -12.99 2.30
CA GLN A 135 -1.19 -12.85 3.37
C GLN A 135 -0.31 -11.62 3.14
N ASN A 136 0.08 -10.95 4.23
CA ASN A 136 0.93 -9.75 4.20
C ASN A 136 0.40 -8.64 3.26
N GLU A 137 -0.92 -8.53 3.13
CA GLU A 137 -1.54 -7.60 2.19
C GLU A 137 -1.51 -6.17 2.75
N ILE A 138 -0.91 -5.24 2.01
CA ILE A 138 -0.89 -3.81 2.35
C ILE A 138 -2.02 -3.10 1.62
N ILE A 139 -2.85 -2.44 2.41
CA ILE A 139 -4.03 -1.69 1.96
C ILE A 139 -3.84 -0.23 2.36
N LEU A 140 -4.05 0.66 1.41
CA LEU A 140 -3.86 2.10 1.53
C LEU A 140 -5.23 2.77 1.42
N GLY A 141 -5.59 3.60 2.39
CA GLY A 141 -6.77 4.46 2.31
C GLY A 141 -6.36 5.83 1.79
N LEU A 142 -6.85 6.19 0.60
CA LEU A 142 -6.60 7.46 -0.08
C LEU A 142 -7.92 8.22 -0.27
N ASN A 143 -7.97 9.45 0.25
CA ASN A 143 -9.13 10.37 0.25
C ASN A 143 -10.43 9.79 0.84
N ASP A 144 -11.01 8.73 0.28
CA ASP A 144 -12.20 8.02 0.81
C ASP A 144 -12.25 6.52 0.41
N ASP A 145 -11.29 6.04 -0.38
CA ASP A 145 -11.30 4.69 -0.97
C ASP A 145 -10.09 3.86 -0.52
N TYR A 146 -10.23 2.53 -0.61
CA TYR A 146 -9.15 1.59 -0.31
C TYR A 146 -8.53 1.01 -1.57
N TYR A 147 -7.21 0.97 -1.56
CA TYR A 147 -6.40 0.46 -2.63
C TYR A 147 -5.38 -0.55 -2.12
N GLY A 148 -5.20 -1.64 -2.84
CA GLY A 148 -4.13 -2.59 -2.61
C GLY A 148 -2.90 -2.15 -3.38
N ALA A 149 -1.74 -2.13 -2.72
CA ALA A 149 -0.48 -2.08 -3.45
C ALA A 149 -0.21 -3.49 -4.01
N PRO A 150 -0.03 -3.69 -5.33
CA PRO A 150 0.43 -4.97 -5.84
C PRO A 150 1.89 -5.24 -5.42
N PHE A 151 2.23 -6.49 -5.14
CA PHE A 151 3.57 -6.85 -4.68
C PHE A 151 4.50 -6.95 -5.87
N GLU A 152 5.35 -5.94 -6.07
CA GLU A 152 6.44 -6.06 -7.02
C GLU A 152 7.51 -6.98 -6.41
N HIS A 153 7.55 -8.23 -6.87
CA HIS A 153 8.55 -9.22 -6.52
C HIS A 153 9.94 -8.85 -7.08
N LYS A 154 10.50 -7.69 -6.72
CA LYS A 154 11.92 -7.42 -6.95
C LYS A 154 12.74 -8.09 -5.85
N GLY A 155 13.11 -9.35 -6.12
CA GLY A 155 14.43 -9.86 -5.77
C GLY A 155 14.66 -10.54 -4.41
N TYR A 156 13.67 -10.76 -3.55
CA TYR A 156 13.84 -11.74 -2.45
C TYR A 156 13.55 -13.16 -2.96
N SER A 157 14.46 -13.67 -3.79
CA SER A 157 14.53 -15.09 -4.11
C SER A 157 14.79 -15.92 -2.84
N ASN A 158 13.83 -16.79 -2.53
CA ASN A 158 13.93 -18.02 -1.72
C ASN A 158 15.29 -18.28 -1.04
N VAL A 159 15.36 -18.05 0.28
CA VAL A 159 16.35 -18.75 1.15
C VAL A 159 15.65 -19.66 2.18
N GLN A 160 14.39 -20.05 1.96
CA GLN A 160 13.70 -21.00 2.86
C GLN A 160 12.81 -22.01 2.12
N LYS A 161 13.35 -22.63 1.07
CA LYS A 161 12.81 -23.90 0.52
C LYS A 161 13.95 -24.89 0.32
N ASN A 162 14.56 -25.38 1.40
CA ASN A 162 15.42 -26.57 1.36
C ASN A 162 15.75 -27.17 2.75
N ILE A 163 14.81 -27.22 3.70
CA ILE A 163 14.98 -28.07 4.90
C ILE A 163 13.65 -28.74 5.27
N LEU A 164 12.99 -29.36 4.30
CA LEU A 164 11.96 -30.36 4.62
C LEU A 164 11.88 -31.38 3.49
N HIS A 165 12.77 -32.35 3.52
CA HIS A 165 12.54 -33.74 3.06
C HIS A 165 13.77 -34.57 3.46
N GLN A 166 14.02 -34.67 4.76
CA GLN A 166 14.82 -35.76 5.31
C GLN A 166 13.83 -36.84 5.72
N VAL A 167 13.51 -37.73 4.77
CA VAL A 167 12.89 -39.01 5.09
C VAL A 167 13.94 -40.07 4.80
N ASP A 168 14.44 -40.60 5.90
CA ASP A 168 15.34 -41.74 6.02
C ASP A 168 14.87 -42.90 5.11
N GLN A 169 15.76 -43.38 4.25
CA GLN A 169 15.66 -44.71 3.66
C GLN A 169 16.92 -45.48 4.04
N ASN A 170 16.99 -45.88 5.31
CA ASN A 170 17.76 -47.03 5.73
C ASN A 170 16.83 -48.25 5.75
N CYS A 171 16.99 -49.18 4.79
CA CYS A 171 16.44 -50.54 4.86
C CYS A 171 17.29 -51.49 4.00
N VAL A 172 18.08 -52.32 4.69
CA VAL A 172 18.55 -53.71 4.39
C VAL A 172 19.22 -54.00 3.06
#